data_AF-A0A8J0VFZ1-F1
#
_entry.id   AF-A0A8J0VFZ1-F1
#
_cell.length_a   1.000
_cell.length_b   1.000
_cell.length_c   1.000
_cell.angle_alpha   90.00
_cell.angle_beta   90.00
_cell.angle_gamma   90.00
#
_symmetry.space_group_name_H-M   'P 1'
#
loop_
_entity.id
_entity.type
_entity.pdbx_description
1 polymer ?
#
loop_
_entity_poly.entity_id
_entity_poly.type
_entity_poly.pdbx_seq_one_letter_code
_entity_poly.pdbx_strand_id
1 'polypeptide(L)'
;MSQSEDAASPGFCERIRRLFSRMSREEQVSTTTSDNTEPDINEVHTSQDTVAITEPKTDSSLEDERMARLQILGIKSDFMIDKIKTLRQEIQALLEEIDWFEIDLQKRRVKLFRGYLDRRNSDRDDGSEIE
;
A
#
# COMPACT_ATOMS: atom_id res chain seq x y z
N MET A 1 19.44 -26.61 -23.21
CA MET A 1 19.35 -25.20 -22.81
C MET A 1 17.87 -24.85 -22.74
N SER A 2 17.22 -25.17 -21.62
CA SER A 2 15.79 -24.91 -21.44
C SER A 2 15.65 -23.59 -20.72
N GLN A 3 15.31 -22.54 -21.46
CA GLN A 3 14.93 -21.26 -20.88
C GLN A 3 13.64 -21.48 -20.09
N SER A 4 13.74 -21.41 -18.77
CA SER A 4 12.58 -21.32 -17.88
C SER A 4 11.93 -19.97 -18.12
N GLU A 5 10.85 -19.95 -18.89
CA GLU A 5 9.95 -18.81 -18.96
C GLU A 5 9.29 -18.65 -17.58
N ASP A 6 9.89 -17.76 -16.79
CA ASP A 6 9.39 -17.26 -15.52
C ASP A 6 7.97 -16.73 -15.73
N ALA A 7 7.00 -17.52 -15.28
CA ALA A 7 5.59 -17.20 -15.39
C ALA A 7 5.10 -16.37 -14.22
N ALA A 8 5.79 -15.26 -13.99
CA ALA A 8 5.19 -14.11 -13.34
C ALA A 8 5.03 -13.05 -14.43
N SER A 9 3.80 -12.56 -14.60
CA SER A 9 3.52 -11.32 -15.33
C SER A 9 4.59 -10.29 -15.00
N PRO A 10 5.23 -9.66 -16.02
CA PRO A 10 6.38 -8.78 -15.79
C PRO A 10 6.08 -7.76 -14.68
N GLY A 11 6.83 -7.86 -13.58
CA GLY A 11 6.76 -6.91 -12.47
C GLY A 11 5.65 -7.14 -11.44
N PHE A 12 4.98 -8.29 -11.37
CA PHE A 12 4.02 -8.60 -10.28
C PHE A 12 4.64 -8.44 -8.88
N CYS A 13 5.78 -9.10 -8.62
CA CYS A 13 6.49 -8.98 -7.34
C CYS A 13 6.93 -7.54 -7.05
N GLU A 14 7.25 -6.76 -8.09
CA GLU A 14 7.61 -5.36 -7.97
C GLU A 14 6.40 -4.50 -7.58
N ARG A 15 5.22 -4.77 -8.15
CA ARG A 15 3.96 -4.11 -7.78
C ARG A 15 3.57 -4.43 -6.33
N ILE A 16 3.66 -5.69 -5.91
CA ILE A 16 3.45 -6.08 -4.50
C ILE A 16 4.43 -5.33 -3.59
N ARG A 17 5.73 -5.36 -3.90
CA ARG A 17 6.76 -4.68 -3.06
C ARG A 17 6.49 -3.18 -2.95
N ARG A 18 6.09 -2.55 -4.05
CA ARG A 18 5.73 -1.13 -4.10
C ARG A 18 4.48 -0.84 -3.27
N LEU A 19 3.45 -1.67 -3.36
CA LEU A 19 2.22 -1.54 -2.58
C LEU A 19 2.51 -1.64 -1.07
N PHE A 20 3.25 -2.66 -0.64
CA PHE A 20 3.66 -2.81 0.75
C PHE A 20 4.46 -1.60 1.26
N SER A 21 5.39 -1.09 0.45
CA SER A 21 6.18 0.10 0.80
C SER A 21 5.32 1.35 0.96
N ARG A 22 4.25 1.50 0.16
CA ARG A 22 3.31 2.62 0.26
C ARG A 22 2.47 2.53 1.53
N MET A 23 1.93 1.34 1.84
CA MET A 23 1.14 1.13 3.06
C MET A 23 1.99 1.29 4.34
N SER A 24 3.22 0.76 4.35
CA SER A 24 4.10 0.81 5.53
C SER A 24 4.59 2.23 5.88
N ARG A 25 4.73 3.10 4.86
CA ARG A 25 5.09 4.52 5.08
C ARG A 25 3.97 5.33 5.76
N GLU A 26 2.72 4.90 5.62
CA GLU A 26 1.54 5.60 6.12
C GLU A 26 1.27 5.30 7.60
N GLU A 27 1.74 4.16 8.11
CA GLU A 27 1.66 3.77 9.52
C GLU A 27 2.55 4.64 10.41
N GLN A 28 3.70 5.13 9.90
CA GLN A 28 4.63 5.99 10.65
C GLN A 28 4.24 7.49 10.67
N VAL A 29 3.41 7.95 9.74
CA VAL A 29 2.97 9.37 9.71
C VAL A 29 1.84 9.63 10.71
N SER A 30 1.18 8.58 11.20
CA SER A 30 0.09 8.70 12.18
C SER A 30 0.54 8.76 13.64
N THR A 31 1.84 8.55 13.93
CA THR A 31 2.37 8.47 15.31
C THR A 31 3.21 9.68 15.75
N THR A 32 3.44 10.69 14.90
CA THR A 32 4.37 11.81 15.20
C THR A 32 3.71 13.16 15.50
N THR A 33 2.52 13.17 16.11
CA THR A 33 1.96 14.42 16.69
C THR A 33 1.66 14.25 18.17
N SER A 34 2.71 14.06 18.94
CA SER A 34 2.75 14.35 20.38
C SER A 34 4.22 14.42 20.77
N ASP A 35 4.73 15.63 20.98
CA ASP A 35 5.57 15.89 22.16
C ASP A 35 5.69 17.40 22.36
N ASN A 36 5.18 17.84 23.51
CA ASN A 36 5.39 19.16 24.06
C ASN A 36 6.87 19.27 24.44
N THR A 37 7.54 20.32 23.97
CA THR A 37 8.80 20.76 24.58
C THR A 37 8.66 22.25 24.86
N GLU A 38 8.48 22.57 26.14
CA GLU A 38 8.59 23.90 26.70
C GLU A 38 9.96 24.50 26.36
N PRO A 39 10.07 25.76 25.91
CA PRO A 39 11.31 26.48 26.00
C PRO A 39 11.41 27.18 27.37
N ASP A 40 12.36 26.71 28.17
CA ASP A 40 12.95 27.44 29.28
C ASP A 40 13.61 28.73 28.76
N ILE A 41 13.10 29.88 29.19
CA ILE A 41 13.70 31.21 28.97
C ILE A 41 13.57 32.05 30.23
N ASN A 42 14.41 31.76 31.22
CA ASN A 42 14.81 32.75 32.20
C ASN A 42 15.99 33.57 31.66
N GLU A 43 15.70 34.69 31.00
CA GLU A 43 16.62 35.83 31.01
C GLU A 43 15.83 37.13 31.01
N VAL A 44 15.77 37.73 32.20
CA VAL A 44 15.17 39.03 32.48
C VAL A 44 16.12 40.12 32.00
N HIS A 45 15.68 40.97 31.06
CA HIS A 45 16.09 42.38 31.00
C HIS A 45 14.97 43.26 30.45
N THR A 46 14.25 43.86 31.40
CA THR A 46 13.66 45.21 31.41
C THR A 46 13.74 46.03 30.10
N SER A 47 12.59 46.43 29.55
CA SER A 47 12.15 47.84 29.43
C SER A 47 10.84 47.97 28.64
N GLN A 48 9.99 48.85 29.15
CA GLN A 48 8.71 49.35 28.61
C GLN A 48 7.48 48.46 28.79
N ASP A 49 6.82 48.71 29.92
CA ASP A 49 5.35 48.71 30.03
C ASP A 49 4.75 49.44 28.82
N THR A 50 4.38 48.66 27.81
CA THR A 50 3.26 48.97 26.95
C THR A 50 2.27 47.86 27.20
N VAL A 51 1.23 48.18 27.97
CA VAL A 51 0.01 47.37 27.99
C VAL A 51 -0.50 47.38 26.56
N ALA A 52 -0.08 46.39 25.78
CA ALA A 52 -0.79 46.03 24.55
C ALA A 52 -2.14 45.53 25.05
N ILE A 53 -3.11 46.44 25.09
CA ILE A 53 -4.52 46.08 25.11
C ILE A 53 -4.70 45.27 23.83
N THR A 54 -4.54 43.97 23.93
CA THR A 54 -4.96 43.04 22.89
C THR A 54 -6.45 43.28 22.75
N GLU A 55 -6.85 43.81 21.60
CA GLU A 55 -8.26 43.88 21.24
C GLU A 55 -8.89 42.51 21.57
N PRO A 56 -10.07 42.47 22.19
CA PRO A 56 -10.78 41.22 22.33
C PRO A 56 -10.97 40.68 20.91
N LYS A 57 -10.35 39.53 20.60
CA LYS A 57 -10.66 38.78 19.38
C LYS A 57 -12.17 38.61 19.39
N THR A 58 -12.85 39.34 18.51
CA THR A 58 -14.29 39.22 18.34
C THR A 58 -14.59 37.76 17.98
N ASP A 59 -15.63 37.18 18.56
CA ASP A 59 -15.97 35.76 18.37
C ASP A 59 -16.06 35.36 16.87
N SER A 60 -16.40 36.32 16.00
CA SER A 60 -16.34 36.21 14.53
C SER A 60 -14.98 35.77 14.00
N SER A 61 -13.86 36.30 14.52
CA SER A 61 -12.52 35.92 14.05
C SER A 61 -12.16 34.49 14.43
N LEU A 62 -12.69 33.98 15.56
CA LEU A 62 -12.47 32.60 16.01
C LEU A 62 -13.35 31.61 15.21
N GLU A 63 -14.58 32.01 14.90
CA GLU A 63 -15.50 31.24 14.05
C GLU A 63 -14.96 31.09 12.63
N ASP A 64 -14.44 32.16 12.03
CA ASP A 64 -13.81 32.14 10.71
C ASP A 64 -12.57 31.23 10.69
N GLU A 65 -11.72 31.31 11.72
CA GLU A 65 -10.55 30.45 11.86
C GLU A 65 -10.97 28.96 12.00
N ARG A 66 -12.00 28.69 12.79
CA ARG A 66 -12.55 27.33 12.97
C ARG A 66 -13.12 26.79 11.65
N MET A 67 -13.82 27.62 10.88
CA MET A 67 -14.35 27.25 9.57
C MET A 67 -13.23 26.97 8.57
N ALA A 68 -12.17 27.77 8.54
CA ALA A 68 -10.99 27.51 7.71
C ALA A 68 -10.32 26.18 8.06
N ARG A 69 -10.16 25.87 9.35
CA ARG A 69 -9.60 24.59 9.82
C ARG A 69 -10.47 23.40 9.40
N LEU A 70 -11.80 23.53 9.47
CA LEU A 70 -12.74 22.49 9.01
C LEU A 70 -12.67 22.27 7.49
N GLN A 71 -12.53 23.34 6.70
CA GLN A 71 -12.35 23.21 5.25
C GLN A 71 -11.06 22.47 4.90
N ILE A 72 -9.94 22.81 5.56
CA ILE A 72 -8.66 22.11 5.38
C ILE A 72 -8.78 20.64 5.76
N LEU A 73 -9.48 20.35 6.87
CA LEU A 73 -9.72 18.97 7.30
C LEU A 73 -10.58 18.20 6.29
N GLY A 74 -11.59 18.84 5.70
CA GLY A 74 -12.42 18.28 4.62
C GLY A 74 -11.57 17.90 3.41
N ILE A 75 -10.75 18.81 2.90
CA ILE A 75 -9.85 18.56 1.77
C ILE A 75 -8.89 17.40 2.07
N LYS A 76 -8.32 17.36 3.29
CA LYS A 76 -7.44 16.27 3.72
C LYS A 76 -8.18 14.94 3.79
N SER A 77 -9.41 14.94 4.29
CA SER A 77 -10.27 13.74 4.36
C SER A 77 -10.56 13.20 2.97
N ASP A 78 -10.98 14.04 2.03
CA ASP A 78 -11.29 13.64 0.66
C ASP A 78 -10.07 13.06 -0.05
N PHE A 79 -8.90 13.70 0.11
CA PHE A 79 -7.64 13.19 -0.40
C PHE A 79 -7.29 11.79 0.15
N MET A 80 -7.45 11.57 1.46
CA MET A 80 -7.20 10.26 2.07
C MET A 80 -8.20 9.21 1.57
N ILE A 81 -9.48 9.56 1.43
CA ILE A 81 -10.52 8.68 0.92
C ILE A 81 -10.19 8.22 -0.51
N ASP A 82 -9.79 9.13 -1.39
CA ASP A 82 -9.47 8.79 -2.77
C ASP A 82 -8.19 7.94 -2.88
N LYS A 83 -7.23 8.18 -1.99
CA LYS A 83 -6.05 7.32 -1.87
C LYS A 83 -6.44 5.90 -1.44
N ILE A 84 -7.32 5.74 -0.45
CA ILE A 84 -7.82 4.44 0.00
C ILE A 84 -8.56 3.72 -1.14
N LYS A 85 -9.40 4.42 -1.90
CA LYS A 85 -10.08 3.85 -3.07
C LYS A 85 -9.07 3.32 -4.11
N THR A 86 -8.03 4.10 -4.38
CA THR A 86 -6.96 3.73 -5.33
C THR A 86 -6.22 2.47 -4.86
N LEU A 87 -5.81 2.43 -3.59
CA LEU A 87 -5.13 1.26 -3.02
C LEU A 87 -6.03 0.01 -3.05
N ARG A 88 -7.33 0.16 -2.79
CA ARG A 88 -8.29 -0.94 -2.88
C ARG A 88 -8.38 -1.51 -4.29
N GLN A 89 -8.35 -0.67 -5.32
CA GLN A 89 -8.32 -1.11 -6.71
C GLN A 89 -7.02 -1.83 -7.05
N GLU A 90 -5.87 -1.33 -6.58
CA GLU A 90 -4.56 -1.98 -6.79
C GLU A 90 -4.50 -3.36 -6.12
N ILE A 91 -5.04 -3.50 -4.91
CA ILE A 91 -5.17 -4.79 -4.21
C ILE A 91 -6.07 -5.75 -5.01
N GLN A 92 -7.23 -5.28 -5.48
CA GLN A 92 -8.16 -6.10 -6.26
C GLN A 92 -7.51 -6.65 -7.53
N ALA A 93 -6.78 -5.81 -8.27
CA ALA A 93 -6.06 -6.24 -9.47
C ALA A 93 -4.98 -7.29 -9.15
N LEU A 94 -4.26 -7.15 -8.03
CA LEU A 94 -3.27 -8.13 -7.61
C LEU A 94 -3.90 -9.46 -7.19
N LEU A 95 -5.08 -9.45 -6.58
CA LEU A 95 -5.81 -10.68 -6.24
C LEU A 95 -6.24 -11.44 -7.50
N GLU A 96 -6.79 -10.75 -8.49
CA GLU A 96 -7.15 -11.36 -9.79
C GLU A 96 -5.94 -11.96 -10.50
N GLU A 97 -4.78 -11.33 -10.36
CA GLU A 97 -3.52 -11.83 -10.92
C GLU A 97 -3.01 -13.09 -10.19
N ILE A 98 -3.18 -13.16 -8.86
CA ILE A 98 -2.89 -14.37 -8.07
C ILE A 98 -3.79 -15.53 -8.51
N ASP A 99 -5.10 -15.30 -8.67
CA ASP A 99 -6.03 -16.33 -9.12
C ASP A 99 -5.63 -16.87 -10.50
N TRP A 100 -5.19 -15.98 -11.39
CA TRP A 100 -4.70 -16.37 -12.71
C TRP A 100 -3.42 -17.22 -12.62
N PHE A 101 -2.46 -16.84 -11.78
CA PHE A 101 -1.25 -17.64 -11.55
C PHE A 101 -1.56 -19.01 -10.96
N GLU A 102 -2.51 -19.10 -10.03
CA GLU A 102 -2.91 -20.39 -9.45
C GLU A 102 -3.48 -21.31 -10.54
N ILE A 103 -4.37 -20.80 -11.38
CA ILE A 103 -4.93 -21.57 -12.51
C ILE A 103 -3.83 -22.00 -13.48
N ASP A 104 -2.88 -21.13 -13.83
CA ASP A 104 -1.79 -21.47 -14.75
C ASP A 104 -0.86 -22.54 -14.14
N LEU A 105 -0.53 -22.41 -12.86
CA LEU A 105 0.27 -23.40 -12.14
C LEU A 105 -0.42 -24.78 -12.11
N GLN A 106 -1.73 -24.81 -11.88
CA GLN A 106 -2.53 -26.03 -11.94
C GLN A 106 -2.49 -26.67 -13.33
N LYS A 107 -2.65 -25.88 -14.39
CA LYS A 107 -2.57 -26.37 -15.78
C LYS A 107 -1.20 -26.96 -16.10
N ARG A 108 -0.12 -26.30 -15.70
CA ARG A 108 1.26 -26.81 -15.89
C ARG A 108 1.48 -28.12 -15.14
N ARG A 109 1.02 -28.19 -13.90
CA ARG A 109 1.10 -29.40 -13.07
C ARG A 109 0.38 -30.58 -13.73
N VAL A 110 -0.84 -30.38 -14.22
CA VAL A 110 -1.61 -31.42 -14.93
C VAL A 110 -0.90 -31.85 -16.21
N LYS A 111 -0.37 -30.92 -17.01
CA LYS A 111 0.41 -31.23 -18.22
C LYS A 111 1.65 -32.07 -17.92
N LEU A 112 2.38 -31.73 -16.85
CA LEU A 112 3.55 -32.50 -16.39
C LEU A 112 3.14 -33.93 -16.04
N PHE A 113 2.12 -34.10 -15.18
CA PHE A 113 1.64 -35.44 -14.81
C PHE A 113 1.17 -36.24 -16.02
N ARG A 114 0.41 -35.64 -16.93
CA ARG A 114 -0.03 -36.30 -18.17
C ARG A 114 1.17 -36.75 -19.01
N GLY A 115 2.15 -35.87 -19.25
CA GLY A 115 3.35 -36.22 -20.01
C GLY A 115 4.23 -37.30 -19.35
N TYR A 116 4.22 -37.42 -18.02
CA TYR A 116 4.85 -38.55 -17.32
C TYR A 116 4.12 -39.87 -17.55
N LEU A 117 2.78 -39.85 -17.47
CA LEU A 117 1.96 -41.04 -17.71
C LEU A 117 2.03 -41.51 -19.17
N ASP A 118 1.97 -40.58 -20.12
CA ASP A 118 2.02 -40.89 -21.55
C ASP A 118 3.36 -41.54 -21.93
N ARG A 119 4.49 -41.01 -21.42
CA ARG A 119 5.82 -41.66 -21.59
C ARG A 119 5.88 -43.04 -20.97
N ARG A 120 5.40 -43.19 -19.73
CA ARG A 120 5.39 -44.50 -19.04
C ARG A 120 4.54 -45.55 -19.77
N ASN A 121 3.45 -45.13 -20.40
CA ASN A 121 2.58 -46.02 -21.16
C ASN A 121 3.17 -46.33 -22.54
N SER A 122 3.84 -45.36 -23.17
CA SER A 122 4.60 -45.55 -24.42
C SER A 122 5.71 -46.58 -24.26
N ASP A 123 6.47 -46.55 -23.16
CA ASP A 123 7.58 -47.48 -22.92
C ASP A 123 7.11 -48.92 -22.60
N ARG A 124 5.79 -49.16 -22.45
CA ARG A 124 5.20 -50.47 -22.17
C ARG A 124 4.60 -51.17 -23.40
N ASP A 125 4.50 -50.49 -24.54
CA ASP A 125 3.91 -51.02 -25.77
C ASP A 125 4.94 -51.69 -26.70
N ASP A 126 6.22 -51.74 -26.31
CA ASP A 126 7.33 -52.25 -27.14
C ASP A 126 7.53 -53.78 -27.04
N GLY A 127 6.45 -54.55 -27.14
CA GLY A 127 6.52 -55.93 -27.63
C GLY A 127 6.67 -57.04 -26.59
N SER A 128 5.59 -57.31 -25.85
CA SER A 128 5.28 -58.70 -25.48
C SER A 128 4.29 -59.30 -26.49
N GLU A 129 4.74 -59.46 -27.74
CA GLU A 129 4.27 -60.59 -28.56
C GLU A 129 4.98 -61.82 -28.01
N ILE A 130 4.29 -62.55 -27.13
CA ILE A 130 4.69 -63.88 -26.66
C ILE A 130 4.17 -64.85 -27.72
N GLU A 131 5.05 -65.34 -28.58
CA GLU A 131 4.87 -66.62 -29.27
C GLU A 131 4.96 -67.80 -28.27
#